data_AF-A0AAD8RMM9-F1
#
_entry.id   AF-A0AAD8RMM9-F1
#
_cell.length_a   1.000
_cell.length_b   1.000
_cell.length_c   1.000
_cell.angle_alpha   90.00
_cell.angle_beta   90.00
_cell.angle_gamma   90.00
#
_symmetry.space_group_name_H-M   'P 1'
#
loop_
_entity.id
_entity.type
_entity.pdbx_description
1 polymer ?
#
loop_
_entity_poly.entity_id
_entity_poly.type
_entity_poly.pdbx_seq_one_letter_code
_entity_poly.pdbx_strand_id
1 'polypeptide(L)'
;MSTPKAVMAVVALLLLLVSLSARANTTNSSEREWEWEWEWEKIQELHRQVLADWKAGRGKNKRSEVETRRVFAEWKAVHGKKYTSAREEERRYAAFKDFLRQIDLHEAAFGANSVFTINGPFSDLTDEESRALTESYLFDPYQESEDQDVISCYR
;
A
#
# COMPACT_ATOMS: atom_id res chain seq x y z
N MET A 1 -34.28 7.42 -2.87
CA MET A 1 -33.15 7.06 -3.76
C MET A 1 -33.35 5.64 -4.24
N SER A 2 -33.19 5.43 -5.55
CA SER A 2 -33.61 4.24 -6.30
C SER A 2 -32.83 2.98 -5.92
N THR A 3 -33.52 1.84 -5.96
CA THR A 3 -33.11 0.54 -5.39
C THR A 3 -31.82 -0.08 -5.99
N PRO A 4 -31.09 -0.92 -5.22
CA PRO A 4 -29.88 -1.66 -5.63
C PRO A 4 -30.06 -2.66 -6.80
N LYS A 5 -31.27 -2.80 -7.33
CA LYS A 5 -31.58 -3.66 -8.49
C LYS A 5 -30.90 -3.19 -9.78
N ALA A 6 -30.70 -1.87 -9.93
CA ALA A 6 -30.08 -1.31 -11.12
C ALA A 6 -28.58 -1.64 -11.22
N VAL A 7 -27.85 -1.60 -10.09
CA VAL A 7 -26.40 -1.90 -10.06
C VAL A 7 -26.17 -3.39 -10.34
N MET A 8 -26.97 -4.26 -9.74
CA MET A 8 -26.88 -5.71 -9.98
C MET A 8 -27.24 -6.08 -11.43
N ALA A 9 -28.18 -5.36 -12.06
CA ALA A 9 -28.52 -5.56 -13.46
C ALA A 9 -27.38 -5.14 -14.40
N VAL A 10 -26.66 -4.05 -14.11
CA VAL A 10 -25.50 -3.61 -14.89
C VAL A 10 -24.34 -4.60 -14.75
N VAL A 11 -24.07 -5.09 -13.54
CA VAL A 11 -23.04 -6.11 -13.28
C VAL A 11 -23.38 -7.42 -14.02
N ALA A 12 -24.64 -7.86 -13.97
CA ALA A 12 -25.08 -9.05 -14.69
C ALA A 12 -24.95 -8.87 -16.22
N LEU A 13 -25.26 -7.68 -16.76
CA LEU A 13 -25.12 -7.40 -18.19
C LEU A 13 -23.65 -7.40 -18.61
N LEU A 14 -22.75 -6.84 -17.79
CA LEU A 14 -21.31 -6.82 -18.05
C LEU A 14 -20.72 -8.24 -18.04
N LEU A 15 -21.09 -9.06 -17.06
CA LEU A 15 -20.66 -10.46 -17.00
C LEU A 15 -21.19 -11.28 -18.18
N LEU A 16 -22.41 -10.99 -18.64
CA LEU A 16 -23.03 -11.67 -19.78
C LEU A 16 -22.42 -11.21 -21.11
N LEU A 17 -22.06 -9.94 -21.24
CA LEU A 17 -21.30 -9.42 -22.38
C LEU A 17 -19.88 -9.99 -22.44
N VAL A 18 -19.20 -10.12 -21.29
CA VAL A 18 -17.89 -10.80 -21.19
C VAL A 18 -18.02 -12.28 -21.59
N SER A 19 -19.09 -12.95 -21.15
CA SER A 19 -19.37 -14.35 -21.51
C SER A 19 -19.67 -14.55 -23.00
N LEU A 20 -20.40 -13.61 -23.62
CA LEU A 20 -20.68 -13.61 -25.06
C LEU A 20 -19.43 -13.30 -25.88
N SER A 21 -18.56 -12.42 -25.38
CA SER A 21 -17.24 -12.12 -25.97
C SER A 21 -16.30 -13.33 -25.89
N ALA A 22 -16.36 -14.08 -24.79
CA ALA A 22 -15.57 -15.30 -24.58
C ALA A 22 -16.00 -16.45 -25.52
N ARG A 23 -17.31 -16.57 -25.83
CA ARG A 23 -17.83 -17.60 -26.74
C ARG A 23 -17.37 -17.43 -28.19
N ALA A 24 -16.93 -16.23 -28.59
CA ALA A 24 -16.39 -15.97 -29.92
C ALA A 24 -14.89 -16.30 -30.05
N ASN A 25 -14.19 -16.63 -28.95
CA ASN A 25 -12.74 -16.79 -28.95
C ASN A 25 -12.29 -18.01 -28.13
N THR A 26 -12.91 -19.16 -28.36
CA THR A 26 -12.59 -20.39 -27.63
C THR A 26 -11.45 -21.14 -28.31
N THR A 27 -10.21 -20.84 -27.89
CA THR A 27 -9.15 -21.86 -27.73
C THR A 27 -8.09 -21.47 -26.68
N ASN A 28 -8.14 -20.30 -26.04
CA ASN A 28 -7.05 -19.87 -25.16
C ASN A 28 -7.50 -19.07 -23.92
N SER A 29 -8.68 -19.35 -23.36
CA SER A 29 -9.19 -18.63 -22.16
C SER A 29 -8.78 -19.32 -20.87
N SER A 30 -8.91 -20.65 -20.80
CA SER A 30 -8.58 -21.42 -19.60
C SER A 30 -7.08 -21.42 -19.32
N GLU A 31 -6.21 -21.61 -20.32
CA GLU A 31 -4.75 -21.59 -20.13
C GLU A 31 -4.27 -20.24 -19.60
N ARG A 32 -4.82 -19.13 -20.09
CA ARG A 32 -4.51 -17.79 -19.56
C ARG A 32 -5.03 -17.60 -18.13
N GLU A 33 -6.24 -18.06 -17.79
CA GLU A 33 -6.77 -17.98 -16.42
C GLU A 33 -5.89 -18.72 -15.41
N TRP A 34 -5.42 -19.93 -15.73
CA TRP A 34 -4.50 -20.68 -14.87
C TRP A 34 -3.12 -20.00 -14.77
N GLU A 35 -2.58 -19.47 -15.88
CA GLU A 35 -1.31 -18.71 -15.85
C GLU A 35 -1.40 -17.49 -14.93
N TRP A 36 -2.51 -16.75 -14.91
CA TRP A 36 -2.68 -15.61 -14.00
C TRP A 36 -2.70 -16.04 -12.53
N GLU A 37 -3.41 -17.11 -12.16
CA GLU A 37 -3.43 -17.60 -10.77
C GLU A 37 -2.04 -18.04 -10.29
N TRP A 38 -1.31 -18.78 -11.14
CA TRP A 38 0.06 -19.22 -10.85
C TRP A 38 1.06 -18.05 -10.74
N GLU A 39 0.92 -17.02 -11.59
CA GLU A 39 1.73 -15.80 -11.52
C GLU A 39 1.48 -15.05 -10.19
N TRP A 40 0.23 -14.97 -9.74
CA TRP A 40 -0.15 -14.33 -8.48
C TRP A 40 0.41 -15.06 -7.25
N GLU A 41 0.35 -16.39 -7.21
CA GLU A 41 0.95 -17.18 -6.12
C GLU A 41 2.47 -16.96 -6.03
N LYS A 42 3.15 -16.92 -7.18
CA LYS A 42 4.58 -16.67 -7.25
C LYS A 42 4.95 -15.27 -6.77
N ILE A 43 4.15 -14.26 -7.13
CA ILE A 43 4.30 -12.88 -6.63
C ILE A 43 4.10 -12.82 -5.11
N GLN A 44 3.08 -13.50 -4.58
CA GLN A 44 2.84 -13.56 -3.13
C GLN A 44 3.97 -14.26 -2.38
N GLU A 45 4.48 -15.37 -2.92
CA GLU A 45 5.62 -16.08 -2.36
C GLU A 45 6.87 -15.20 -2.33
N LEU A 46 7.17 -14.53 -3.44
CA LEU A 46 8.29 -13.60 -3.53
C LEU A 46 8.14 -12.45 -2.52
N HIS A 47 6.93 -11.91 -2.37
CA HIS A 47 6.65 -10.86 -1.38
C HIS A 47 6.88 -11.36 0.05
N ARG A 48 6.44 -12.59 0.36
CA ARG A 48 6.65 -13.22 1.67
C ARG A 48 8.14 -13.41 1.96
N GLN A 49 8.92 -13.81 0.96
CA GLN A 49 10.37 -13.95 1.09
C GLN A 49 11.05 -12.60 1.33
N VAL A 50 10.68 -11.56 0.57
CA VAL A 50 11.16 -10.18 0.78
C VAL A 50 10.86 -9.70 2.20
N LEU A 51 9.63 -9.92 2.70
CA LEU A 51 9.27 -9.57 4.07
C LEU A 51 10.06 -10.37 5.12
N ALA A 52 10.30 -11.66 4.88
CA ALA A 52 11.09 -12.50 5.78
C ALA A 52 12.55 -12.05 5.83
N ASP A 53 13.14 -11.71 4.68
CA ASP A 53 14.49 -11.16 4.60
C ASP A 53 14.58 -9.80 5.27
N TRP A 54 13.58 -8.95 5.04
CA TRP A 54 13.48 -7.66 5.71
C TRP A 54 13.45 -7.83 7.23
N LYS A 55 12.55 -8.66 7.79
CA LYS A 55 12.44 -8.92 9.24
C LYS A 55 13.69 -9.58 9.84
N ALA A 56 14.38 -10.42 9.07
CA ALA A 56 15.62 -11.06 9.51
C ALA A 56 16.85 -10.14 9.40
N GLY A 57 16.70 -8.90 8.95
CA GLY A 57 17.81 -7.99 8.70
C GLY A 57 18.72 -8.45 7.55
N ARG A 58 18.23 -9.35 6.69
CA ARG A 58 18.94 -9.78 5.48
C ARG A 58 18.77 -8.73 4.38
N GLY A 59 19.75 -8.68 3.48
CA GLY A 59 19.85 -7.66 2.44
C GLY A 59 20.60 -6.42 2.89
N LYS A 60 21.45 -5.90 2.01
CA LYS A 60 22.23 -4.69 2.27
C LYS A 60 21.38 -3.46 1.94
N ASN A 61 21.45 -2.44 2.78
CA ASN A 61 20.99 -1.11 2.40
C ASN A 61 21.85 -0.66 1.20
N LYS A 62 21.21 -0.38 0.06
CA LYS A 62 21.94 0.04 -1.15
C LYS A 62 22.43 1.48 -1.02
N ARG A 63 21.73 2.28 -0.22
CA ARG A 63 21.99 3.70 -0.06
C ARG A 63 23.04 3.96 1.01
N SER A 64 23.85 4.97 0.79
CA SER A 64 24.82 5.45 1.79
C SER A 64 24.13 6.21 2.92
N GLU A 65 24.79 6.34 4.08
CA GLU A 65 24.26 7.13 5.20
C GLU A 65 23.96 8.59 4.80
N VAL A 66 24.83 9.18 3.98
CA VAL A 66 24.66 10.56 3.49
C VAL A 66 23.42 10.66 2.61
N GLU A 67 23.22 9.68 1.74
CA GLU A 67 22.05 9.61 0.86
C GLU A 67 20.76 9.41 1.65
N THR A 68 20.73 8.48 2.62
CA THR A 68 19.53 8.24 3.43
C THR A 68 19.16 9.46 4.28
N ARG A 69 20.14 10.20 4.82
CA ARG A 69 19.90 11.47 5.53
C ARG A 69 19.34 12.55 4.61
N ARG A 70 19.86 12.68 3.38
CA ARG A 70 19.35 13.63 2.39
C ARG A 70 17.89 13.34 2.05
N VAL A 71 17.59 12.08 1.71
CA VAL A 71 16.22 11.65 1.38
C VAL A 71 15.28 11.86 2.57
N PHE A 72 15.72 11.59 3.80
CA PHE A 72 14.94 11.87 5.00
C PHE A 72 14.64 13.37 5.16
N ALA A 73 15.62 14.24 4.96
CA ALA A 73 15.42 15.68 5.04
C ALA A 73 14.41 16.19 3.98
N GLU A 74 14.53 15.71 2.74
CA GLU A 74 13.60 16.02 1.65
C GLU A 74 12.18 15.52 1.96
N TRP A 75 12.03 14.27 2.39
CA TRP A 75 10.75 13.69 2.78
C TRP A 75 10.09 14.45 3.94
N LYS A 76 10.85 14.82 4.98
CA LYS A 76 10.34 15.64 6.09
C LYS A 76 9.80 16.98 5.60
N ALA A 77 10.51 17.63 4.68
CA ALA A 77 10.10 18.91 4.12
C ALA A 77 8.79 18.78 3.33
N VAL A 78 8.68 17.74 2.49
CA VAL A 78 7.47 17.44 1.71
C VAL A 78 6.25 17.17 2.61
N HIS A 79 6.43 16.43 3.70
CA HIS A 79 5.34 16.04 4.60
C HIS A 79 5.19 16.93 5.84
N GLY A 80 5.91 18.04 5.94
CA GLY A 80 5.84 18.98 7.06
C GLY A 80 6.22 18.39 8.43
N LYS A 81 7.06 17.36 8.45
CA LYS A 81 7.43 16.62 9.67
C LYS A 81 8.35 17.46 10.55
N LYS A 82 7.98 17.56 11.83
CA LYS A 82 8.76 18.19 12.89
C LYS A 82 8.76 17.28 14.10
N TYR A 83 9.89 17.17 14.78
CA TYR A 83 10.05 16.33 15.96
C TYR A 83 10.37 17.18 17.18
N THR A 84 9.96 16.69 18.35
CA THR A 84 10.05 17.40 19.62
C THR A 84 11.48 17.50 20.16
N SER A 85 12.38 16.62 19.70
CA SER A 85 13.78 16.60 20.11
C SER A 85 14.66 15.93 19.06
N ALA A 86 15.97 16.19 19.13
CA ALA A 86 16.96 15.51 18.28
C ALA A 86 16.99 13.98 18.51
N ARG A 87 16.73 13.53 19.75
CA ARG A 87 16.63 12.11 20.07
C ARG A 87 15.45 11.45 19.36
N GLU A 88 14.30 12.13 19.33
CA GLU A 88 13.12 11.63 18.62
C GLU A 88 13.35 11.64 17.11
N GLU A 89 13.97 12.70 16.58
CA GLU A 89 14.33 12.76 15.17
C GLU A 89 15.26 11.62 14.76
N GLU A 90 16.23 11.26 15.60
CA GLU A 90 17.13 10.14 15.34
C GLU A 90 16.41 8.78 15.38
N ARG A 91 15.46 8.59 16.31
CA ARG A 91 14.59 7.41 16.34
C ARG A 91 13.75 7.30 15.06
N ARG A 92 13.17 8.41 14.61
CA ARG A 92 12.34 8.49 13.39
C ARG A 92 13.16 8.26 12.14
N TYR A 93 14.38 8.79 12.11
CA TYR A 93 15.34 8.51 11.05
C TYR A 93 15.72 7.02 10.99
N ALA A 94 15.94 6.36 12.13
CA ALA A 94 16.23 4.93 12.16
C ALA A 94 15.08 4.09 11.58
N ALA A 95 13.83 4.40 11.93
CA ALA A 95 12.65 3.77 11.34
C ALA A 95 12.56 4.05 9.83
N PHE A 96 12.75 5.31 9.42
CA PHE A 96 12.76 5.69 8.01
C PHE A 96 13.84 4.98 7.19
N LYS A 97 15.05 4.85 7.74
CA LYS A 97 16.15 4.14 7.10
C LYS A 97 15.83 2.64 6.92
N ASP A 98 15.09 2.05 7.86
CA ASP A 98 14.65 0.66 7.73
C ASP A 98 13.53 0.50 6.68
N PHE A 99 12.60 1.47 6.59
CA PHE A 99 11.61 1.53 5.52
C PHE A 99 12.27 1.66 4.14
N LEU A 100 13.32 2.48 4.00
CA LEU A 100 14.11 2.56 2.76
C LEU A 100 14.75 1.23 2.37
N ARG A 101 15.22 0.45 3.35
CA ARG A 101 15.78 -0.89 3.11
C ARG A 101 14.70 -1.86 2.62
N GLN A 102 13.48 -1.77 3.16
CA GLN A 102 12.33 -2.55 2.69
C GLN A 102 12.01 -2.23 1.22
N ILE A 103 11.97 -0.95 0.85
CA ILE A 103 11.79 -0.51 -0.54
C ILE A 103 12.89 -1.10 -1.42
N ASP A 104 14.16 -1.00 -1.03
CA ASP A 104 15.29 -1.48 -1.85
C ASP A 104 15.25 -2.99 -2.10
N LEU A 105 14.79 -3.76 -1.10
CA LEU A 105 14.56 -5.20 -1.22
C LEU A 105 13.40 -5.50 -2.17
N HIS A 106 12.31 -4.75 -2.06
CA HIS A 106 11.14 -4.90 -2.92
C HIS A 106 11.48 -4.53 -4.38
N GLU A 107 12.19 -3.42 -4.60
CA GLU A 107 12.70 -3.03 -5.92
C GLU A 107 13.68 -4.06 -6.50
N ALA A 108 14.54 -4.67 -5.67
CA ALA A 108 15.44 -5.71 -6.13
C ALA A 108 14.72 -6.99 -6.56
N ALA A 109 13.62 -7.35 -5.88
CA ALA A 109 12.84 -8.54 -6.17
C ALA A 109 11.87 -8.34 -7.34
N PHE A 110 11.22 -7.18 -7.42
CA PHE A 110 10.11 -6.92 -8.34
C PHE A 110 10.47 -5.97 -9.51
N GLY A 111 11.62 -5.28 -9.44
CA GLY A 111 12.03 -4.33 -10.47
C GLY A 111 10.99 -3.24 -10.71
N ALA A 112 10.62 -3.02 -11.97
CA ALA A 112 9.60 -2.05 -12.38
C ALA A 112 8.20 -2.33 -11.84
N ASN A 113 7.93 -3.54 -11.32
CA ASN A 113 6.65 -3.93 -10.74
C ASN A 113 6.60 -3.68 -9.22
N SER A 114 7.60 -3.03 -8.63
CA SER A 114 7.57 -2.68 -7.22
C SER A 114 6.49 -1.63 -6.93
N VAL A 115 5.56 -1.97 -6.05
CA VAL A 115 4.50 -1.06 -5.55
C VAL A 115 4.91 -0.25 -4.32
N PHE A 116 6.06 -0.58 -3.70
CA PHE A 116 6.59 0.16 -2.55
C PHE A 116 7.32 1.43 -3.00
N THR A 117 6.87 2.58 -2.51
CA THR A 117 7.46 3.90 -2.80
C THR A 117 7.43 4.81 -1.57
N ILE A 118 8.32 5.81 -1.52
CA ILE A 118 8.39 6.81 -0.45
C ILE A 118 7.33 7.92 -0.67
N ASN A 119 6.05 7.55 -0.78
CA ASN A 119 4.98 8.51 -1.10
C ASN A 119 4.01 8.78 0.06
N GLY A 120 4.18 8.10 1.20
CA GLY A 120 3.30 8.22 2.36
C GLY A 120 3.89 9.07 3.50
N PRO A 121 3.04 9.73 4.30
CA PRO A 121 3.48 10.45 5.51
C PRO A 121 3.86 9.50 6.66
N PHE A 122 3.86 8.18 6.45
CA PHE A 122 4.05 7.15 7.49
C PHE A 122 5.40 6.42 7.37
N SER A 123 6.28 6.88 6.48
CA SER A 123 7.58 6.23 6.25
C SER A 123 8.55 6.30 7.44
N ASP A 124 8.25 7.07 8.49
CA ASP A 124 9.06 7.19 9.72
C ASP A 124 8.49 6.39 10.91
N LEU A 125 7.57 5.46 10.64
CA LEU A 125 6.95 4.61 11.65
C LEU A 125 7.55 3.20 11.65
N THR A 126 7.60 2.57 12.82
CA THR A 126 7.85 1.12 12.89
C THR A 126 6.60 0.33 12.49
N ASP A 127 6.74 -0.96 12.21
CA ASP A 127 5.61 -1.87 11.97
C ASP A 127 4.58 -1.81 13.10
N GLU A 128 5.04 -1.78 14.36
CA GLU A 128 4.15 -1.72 15.52
C GLU A 128 3.42 -0.38 15.61
N GLU A 129 4.11 0.73 15.35
CA GLU A 129 3.52 2.07 15.34
C GLU A 129 2.50 2.23 14.21
N SER A 130 2.83 1.73 13.01
CA SER A 130 1.93 1.71 11.85
C SER A 130 0.67 0.87 12.12
N ARG A 131 0.86 -0.32 12.71
CA ARG A 131 -0.24 -1.19 13.10
C ARG A 131 -1.12 -0.54 14.16
N ALA A 132 -0.54 0.10 15.18
CA ALA A 132 -1.29 0.78 16.23
C ALA A 132 -2.13 1.95 15.67
N LEU A 133 -1.59 2.72 14.71
CA LEU A 133 -2.38 3.74 14.01
C LEU A 133 -3.51 3.12 13.19
N THR A 134 -3.21 2.08 12.42
CA THR A 134 -4.20 1.43 11.56
C THR A 134 -5.32 0.80 12.39
N GLU A 135 -5.01 0.16 13.52
CA GLU A 135 -5.98 -0.36 14.49
C GLU A 135 -6.80 0.76 15.12
N SER A 136 -6.17 1.90 15.47
CA SER A 136 -6.89 3.07 15.97
C SER A 136 -7.82 3.70 14.93
N TYR A 137 -7.47 3.67 13.64
CA TYR A 137 -8.28 4.20 12.53
C TYR A 137 -9.36 3.20 12.07
N LEU A 138 -9.10 1.89 12.17
CA LEU A 138 -10.07 0.82 11.85
C LEU A 138 -11.04 0.53 12.99
N PHE A 139 -10.73 0.96 14.21
CA PHE A 139 -11.59 0.86 15.40
C PHE A 139 -12.07 2.24 15.85
N ASP A 140 -12.54 3.06 14.91
CA ASP A 140 -13.60 4.04 15.20
C ASP A 140 -14.92 3.40 14.73
N PRO A 141 -15.65 2.68 15.60
CA PRO A 141 -16.97 2.19 15.26
C PRO A 141 -17.89 3.40 15.24
N TYR A 142 -17.97 4.08 14.10
CA TYR A 142 -19.06 5.02 13.74
C TYR A 142 -19.72 5.62 14.99
N GLN A 143 -19.06 6.58 15.66
CA GLN A 143 -19.82 7.43 16.58
C GLN A 143 -20.83 8.19 15.72
N GLU A 144 -22.08 7.71 15.69
CA GLU A 144 -23.24 8.53 15.35
C GLU A 144 -23.24 9.71 16.33
N SER A 145 -22.52 10.77 15.96
CA SER A 145 -22.80 12.09 16.49
C SER A 145 -24.05 12.56 15.76
N GLU A 146 -25.16 12.55 16.50
CA GLU A 146 -26.34 13.33 16.19
C GLU A 146 -25.97 14.82 16.19
N ASP A 147 -25.33 15.30 15.11
CA ASP A 147 -25.17 16.73 14.85
C ASP A 147 -25.38 16.98 13.35
N GLN A 148 -26.65 16.86 12.93
CA GLN A 148 -27.15 17.39 11.65
C GLN A 148 -27.20 18.92 11.65
N ASP A 149 -26.08 19.63 11.86
CA ASP A 149 -26.11 21.09 11.70
C ASP A 149 -24.79 21.76 11.23
N VAL A 150 -24.01 21.08 10.40
CA VAL A 150 -22.89 21.73 9.68
C VAL A 150 -22.90 21.39 8.19
N ILE A 151 -24.03 21.57 7.52
CA ILE A 151 -24.07 21.83 6.08
C ILE A 151 -24.24 23.35 5.90
N SER A 152 -23.13 24.10 5.94
CA SER A 152 -23.17 25.54 5.67
C SER A 152 -21.89 26.13 5.07
N CYS A 153 -21.02 25.34 4.43
CA CYS A 153 -19.81 25.90 3.81
C CYS A 153 -19.41 25.24 2.50
N TYR A 154 -20.33 25.13 1.53
CA TYR A 154 -20.01 25.27 0.11
C TYR A 154 -21.24 25.83 -0.61
N ARG A 155 -21.25 27.15 -0.79
CA ARG A 155 -22.10 27.86 -1.76
C ARG A 155 -21.36 27.89 -3.10
#